data_AF-A0A2K3L0S4-F1
#
_entry.id   AF-A0A2K3L0S4-F1
#
_cell.length_a   1.000
_cell.length_b   1.000
_cell.length_c   1.000
_cell.angle_alpha   90.00
_cell.angle_beta   90.00
_cell.angle_gamma   90.00
#
_symmetry.space_group_name_H-M   'P 1'
#
loop_
_entity.id
_entity.type
_entity.pdbx_description
1 polymer ?
#
loop_
_entity_poly.entity_id
_entity_poly.type
_entity_poly.pdbx_seq_one_letter_code
_entity_poly.pdbx_strand_id
1 'polypeptide(L)' 'MESEWKANEISPNCPRCGSSNTKFCYYNNYSLTQPRYFCKGCRRYWTKGGSLRNVPVGGGCRKNRR' A
#
# COMPACT_ATOMS: atom_id res chain seq x y z
N MET A 1 -24.17 0.70 7.40
CA MET A 1 -23.95 2.11 7.04
C MET A 1 -22.45 2.30 6.90
N GLU A 2 -21.99 2.33 5.66
CA GLU A 2 -20.57 2.35 5.28
C GLU A 2 -19.87 3.57 5.87
N SER A 3 -18.80 3.31 6.62
CA SER A 3 -18.03 4.33 7.29
C SER A 3 -17.39 5.29 6.29
N GLU A 4 -17.84 6.53 6.31
CA GLU A 4 -17.20 7.70 5.69
C GLU A 4 -15.76 7.87 6.19
N TRP A 5 -14.81 7.16 5.58
CA TRP A 5 -13.40 7.49 5.71
C TRP A 5 -13.09 8.61 4.73
N LYS A 6 -12.97 9.83 5.30
CA LYS A 6 -12.46 11.07 4.68
C LYS A 6 -11.56 10.80 3.46
N ALA A 7 -12.13 10.94 2.26
CA ALA A 7 -11.42 10.78 0.98
C ALA A 7 -10.55 12.00 0.59
N ASN A 8 -10.19 12.86 1.57
CA ASN A 8 -9.52 14.14 1.32
C ASN A 8 -8.00 14.14 1.60
N GLU A 9 -7.43 13.02 2.05
CA GLU A 9 -5.98 12.82 1.91
C GLU A 9 -5.75 12.17 0.55
N ILE A 10 -5.10 12.89 -0.37
CA ILE A 10 -4.65 12.36 -1.67
C ILE A 10 -3.74 11.17 -1.36
N SER A 11 -4.35 9.98 -1.38
CA SER A 11 -3.66 8.74 -1.08
C SER A 11 -2.69 8.50 -2.21
N PRO A 12 -1.38 8.42 -1.92
CA PRO A 12 -0.37 8.38 -2.96
C PRO A 12 -0.53 7.13 -3.82
N ASN A 13 -0.30 7.27 -5.13
CA ASN A 13 -0.40 6.16 -6.05
C ASN A 13 0.57 5.03 -5.65
N CYS A 14 0.12 3.79 -5.79
CA CYS A 14 0.97 2.65 -5.51
C CYS A 14 2.16 2.65 -6.48
N PRO A 15 3.41 2.70 -6.00
CA PRO A 15 4.58 2.74 -6.87
C PRO A 15 4.84 1.40 -7.58
N ARG A 16 4.06 0.35 -7.29
CA ARG A 16 4.18 -0.96 -7.92
C ARG A 16 3.23 -1.16 -9.10
N CYS A 17 2.03 -0.59 -9.05
CA CYS A 17 1.01 -0.80 -10.10
C CYS A 17 0.35 0.48 -10.59
N GLY A 18 0.76 1.65 -10.11
CA GLY A 18 0.18 2.95 -10.48
C GLY A 18 -1.21 3.22 -9.92
N SER A 19 -1.85 2.23 -9.28
CA SER A 19 -3.22 2.36 -8.77
C SER A 19 -3.32 3.46 -7.72
N SER A 20 -4.32 4.33 -7.87
CA SER A 20 -4.73 5.34 -6.88
C SER A 20 -5.50 4.73 -5.70
N ASN A 21 -5.88 3.45 -5.77
CA ASN A 21 -6.63 2.76 -4.73
C ASN A 21 -5.69 2.24 -3.63
N THR A 22 -5.05 3.18 -2.93
CA THR A 22 -4.23 2.93 -1.76
C THR A 22 -4.91 3.46 -0.50
N LYS A 23 -4.66 2.81 0.64
CA LYS A 23 -5.18 3.19 1.94
C LYS A 23 -4.02 3.27 2.93
N PHE A 24 -3.96 4.34 3.73
CA PHE A 24 -3.07 4.41 4.88
C PHE A 24 -3.44 3.31 5.89
N CYS A 25 -2.45 2.57 6.38
CA CYS A 25 -2.62 1.51 7.36
C CYS A 25 -2.15 1.92 8.75
N TYR A 26 -0.85 2.15 8.92
CA TYR A 26 -0.24 2.48 10.20
C TYR A 26 1.18 3.03 9.98
N TYR A 27 1.70 3.70 11.00
CA TYR A 27 3.11 4.08 11.05
C TYR A 27 3.96 2.89 11.50
N ASN A 28 5.08 2.65 10.82
CA ASN A 28 6.01 1.60 11.20
C ASN A 28 6.97 2.10 12.30
N ASN A 29 7.42 1.23 13.20
CA ASN A 29 8.35 1.56 14.30
C ASN A 29 7.90 2.78 15.15
N TYR A 30 6.59 3.05 15.23
CA TYR A 30 6.03 4.26 15.86
C TYR A 30 6.57 5.58 15.29
N SER A 31 7.20 5.55 14.12
CA SER A 31 7.77 6.74 13.49
C SER A 31 6.79 7.34 12.47
N LEU A 32 6.38 8.58 12.70
CA LEU A 32 5.48 9.32 11.80
C LEU A 32 6.09 9.56 10.41
N THR A 33 7.42 9.43 10.28
CA THR A 33 8.14 9.56 9.01
C THR A 33 8.07 8.30 8.14
N GLN A 34 7.54 7.19 8.68
CA GLN A 34 7.43 5.92 7.97
C GLN A 34 5.97 5.43 7.85
N PRO A 35 5.07 6.20 7.20
CA PRO A 35 3.70 5.78 6.97
C PRO A 35 3.62 4.61 5.98
N ARG A 36 2.89 3.56 6.37
CA ARG A 36 2.66 2.36 5.58
C ARG A 36 1.28 2.41 4.92
N TYR A 37 1.25 2.13 3.63
CA TYR A 37 0.05 2.11 2.81
C TYR A 37 -0.21 0.71 2.26
N PHE A 38 -1.48 0.33 2.18
CA PHE A 38 -1.93 -0.87 1.51
C PHE A 38 -2.57 -0.51 0.17
N CYS A 39 -2.09 -1.12 -0.91
CA CYS A 39 -2.71 -0.97 -2.22
C CYS A 39 -3.78 -2.03 -2.42
N LYS A 40 -5.04 -1.64 -2.66
CA LYS A 40 -6.12 -2.57 -3.00
C LYS A 40 -5.96 -3.17 -4.40
N GLY A 41 -5.39 -2.42 -5.35
CA GLY A 41 -5.16 -2.89 -6.71
C GLY A 41 -4.20 -4.10 -6.81
N CYS A 42 -3.02 -4.03 -6.17
CA CYS A 42 -2.06 -5.13 -6.17
C CYS A 42 -2.02 -5.95 -4.86
N ARG A 43 -2.88 -5.61 -3.88
CA ARG A 43 -2.96 -6.24 -2.54
C ARG A 43 -1.62 -6.30 -1.81
N ARG A 44 -0.77 -5.27 -1.97
CA ARG A 44 0.56 -5.19 -1.34
C ARG A 44 0.71 -3.95 -0.47
N TYR A 45 1.48 -4.13 0.60
CA TYR A 45 1.94 -3.05 1.47
C TYR A 45 3.18 -2.36 0.90
N TRP A 46 3.28 -1.07 1.13
CA TRP A 46 4.44 -0.24 0.77
C TRP A 46 4.55 0.95 1.73
N THR A 47 5.70 1.62 1.77
CA THR A 47 5.98 2.76 2.67
C THR A 47 6.26 4.00 1.83
N LYS A 48 5.60 5.13 2.14
CA LYS A 48 5.86 6.42 1.46
C LYS A 48 7.20 6.97 1.94
N GLY A 49 8.10 7.31 1.01
CA GLY A 49 9.46 7.77 1.33
C GLY A 49 10.45 6.66 1.74
N GLY A 50 10.04 5.39 1.74
CA GLY A 50 10.94 4.26 2.00
C GLY A 50 11.50 3.62 0.72
N SER A 51 12.55 2.80 0.86
CA SER A 51 13.07 2.02 -0.27
C SER A 51 12.11 0.89 -0.66
N LEU A 52 11.77 0.81 -1.94
CA LEU A 52 11.00 -0.30 -2.48
C LEU A 52 11.91 -1.51 -2.56
N ARG A 53 11.60 -2.55 -1.78
CA ARG A 53 12.23 -3.86 -1.98
C ARG A 53 12.00 -4.30 -3.43
N ASN A 54 13.07 -4.70 -4.10
CA ASN A 54 13.10 -5.32 -5.43
C ASN A 54 12.23 -6.58 -5.42
N VAL A 55 10.94 -6.38 -5.65
CA VAL A 55 9.98 -7.46 -5.87
C VAL A 55 9.33 -7.16 -7.20
N PRO A 56 9.45 -8.05 -8.19
CA PRO A 56 8.94 -7.81 -9.53
C PRO A 56 7.47 -7.40 -9.48
N VAL A 57 7.14 -6.41 -10.31
CA VAL A 57 5.76 -6.01 -10.63
C VAL A 57 5.07 -7.26 -11.21
N GLY A 58 4.11 -7.82 -10.47
CA GLY A 58 3.41 -9.06 -10.85
C GLY A 58 3.74 -10.32 -10.03
N GLY A 59 4.79 -10.34 -9.20
CA GLY A 59 5.16 -11.53 -8.39
C GLY A 59 4.29 -11.78 -7.16
N GLY A 60 3.01 -11.39 -7.19
CA GLY A 60 2.16 -11.13 -6.02
C GLY A 60 1.09 -12.17 -5.69
N CYS A 61 0.99 -13.26 -6.44
CA CYS A 61 0.12 -14.37 -6.06
C CYS A 61 1.03 -15.59 -5.85
N ARG A 62 1.37 -15.91 -4.60
CA ARG A 62 1.84 -17.28 -4.32
C ARG A 62 0.67 -18.18 -4.70
N LYS A 63 0.73 -18.80 -5.89
CA LYS A 63 -0.16 -19.92 -6.21
C LYS A 63 0.03 -20.91 -5.07
N ASN A 64 -1.00 -21.11 -4.27
CA ASN A 64 -1.00 -22.13 -3.24
C ASN A 64 -0.88 -23.46 -4.00
N ARG A 65 0.28 -24.10 -3.96
CA ARG A 65 0.43 -25.48 -4.43
C ARG A 65 -0.30 -26.36 -3.41
N ARG A 66 -1.61 -26.54 -3.61
CA ARG A 66 -2.38 -27.65 -3.05
C ARG A 66 -2.68 -28.58 -4.21
#